data_AF-A0A9E2LLZ3-F1
#
_entry.id   AF-A0A9E2LLZ3-F1
#
_cell.length_a   1.000
_cell.length_b   1.000
_cell.length_c   1.000
_cell.angle_alpha   90.00
_cell.angle_beta   90.00
_cell.angle_gamma   90.00
#
_symmetry.space_group_name_H-M   'P 1'
#
loop_
_entity.id
_entity.type
_entity.pdbx_description
1 polymer ?
#
loop_
_entity_poly.entity_id
_entity_poly.type
_entity_poly.pdbx_seq_one_letter_code
_entity_poly.pdbx_strand_id
1 'polypeptide(L)'
;MKAKIKEPGLFGKTKYLINGDEIKEARSFGKTLFVIHGNEVKEARPFGKTLYVIDGKTIKEPKAFGKTLYIVDGNRIKEPGMFGKTVYILEIEKNRKESDLNEPNKSVKSKTGTGKPTLSKSEEKAAYDKWLANSTEEERKVEADRLIAEIKQGLSDYEKKMKKRK
;
A
#
# COMPACT_ATOMS: atom_id res chain seq x y z
N MET A 1 -8.95 13.31 2.79
CA MET A 1 -7.94 12.27 2.48
C MET A 1 -8.64 10.92 2.42
N LYS A 2 -8.25 10.00 1.51
CA LYS A 2 -8.73 8.61 1.53
C LYS A 2 -7.54 7.68 1.67
N ALA A 3 -7.66 6.66 2.50
CA ALA A 3 -6.60 5.66 2.67
C ALA A 3 -7.17 4.29 3.07
N LYS A 4 -6.36 3.26 2.93
CA LYS A 4 -6.69 1.87 3.27
C LYS A 4 -5.65 1.34 4.25
N ILE A 5 -6.11 0.68 5.31
CA ILE A 5 -5.26 -0.07 6.22
C ILE A 5 -5.36 -1.55 5.84
N LYS A 6 -4.21 -2.14 5.48
CA LYS A 6 -4.12 -3.52 4.99
C LYS A 6 -3.23 -4.36 5.89
N GLU A 7 -3.51 -5.66 5.94
CA GLU A 7 -2.56 -6.63 6.48
C GLU A 7 -1.24 -6.58 5.69
N PRO A 8 -0.10 -6.87 6.32
CA PRO A 8 1.18 -6.98 5.62
C PRO A 8 1.16 -8.16 4.64
N GLY A 9 1.90 -8.03 3.54
CA GLY A 9 2.06 -9.06 2.52
C GLY A 9 1.53 -8.66 1.14
N LEU A 10 1.93 -9.43 0.11
CA LEU A 10 1.65 -9.12 -1.30
C LEU A 10 0.14 -9.07 -1.62
N PHE A 11 -0.66 -9.87 -0.90
CA PHE A 11 -2.12 -9.97 -1.02
C PHE A 11 -2.83 -9.52 0.26
N GLY A 12 -2.20 -8.62 1.03
CA GLY A 12 -2.74 -8.13 2.30
C GLY A 12 -4.18 -7.64 2.15
N LYS A 13 -5.10 -8.24 2.92
CA LYS A 13 -6.51 -7.87 2.89
C LYS A 13 -6.69 -6.51 3.54
N THR A 14 -7.53 -5.67 2.93
CA THR A 14 -7.94 -4.40 3.56
C THR A 14 -8.77 -4.70 4.78
N LYS A 15 -8.37 -4.16 5.93
CA LYS A 15 -9.10 -4.26 7.20
C LYS A 15 -9.95 -3.04 7.44
N TYR A 16 -9.39 -1.86 7.18
CA TYR A 16 -10.06 -0.59 7.44
C TYR A 16 -9.92 0.37 6.26
N LEU A 17 -10.93 1.22 6.12
CA LEU A 17 -10.96 2.33 5.17
C LEU A 17 -10.94 3.64 5.96
N ILE A 18 -10.05 4.55 5.62
CA ILE A 18 -9.98 5.89 6.18
C ILE A 18 -10.58 6.85 5.15
N ASN A 19 -11.62 7.57 5.55
CA ASN A 19 -12.30 8.56 4.73
C ASN A 19 -12.37 9.87 5.52
N GLY A 20 -11.45 10.80 5.24
CA GLY A 20 -11.26 11.99 6.05
C GLY A 20 -10.86 11.59 7.46
N ASP A 21 -11.69 11.96 8.42
CA ASP A 21 -11.50 11.67 9.84
C ASP A 21 -12.18 10.38 10.29
N GLU A 22 -12.87 9.66 9.40
CA GLU A 22 -13.60 8.44 9.75
C GLU A 22 -12.79 7.19 9.38
N ILE A 23 -12.75 6.21 10.29
CA ILE A 23 -12.20 4.87 10.05
C ILE A 23 -13.35 3.86 10.05
N LYS A 24 -13.54 3.18 8.92
CA LYS A 24 -14.62 2.21 8.69
C LYS A 24 -14.08 0.81 8.49
N GLU A 25 -14.90 -0.18 8.77
CA GLU A 25 -14.60 -1.56 8.39
C GLU A 25 -14.58 -1.71 6.86
N ALA A 26 -13.62 -2.44 6.31
CA ALA A 26 -13.51 -2.68 4.87
C ALA A 26 -14.48 -3.78 4.39
N ARG A 27 -15.79 -3.50 4.46
CA ARG A 27 -16.88 -4.36 3.96
C ARG A 27 -17.91 -3.51 3.21
N SER A 28 -18.76 -4.15 2.38
CA SER A 28 -19.72 -3.47 1.49
C SER A 28 -20.69 -2.51 2.21
N PHE A 29 -20.99 -2.76 3.48
CA PHE A 29 -21.77 -1.88 4.36
C PHE A 29 -21.02 -1.58 5.66
N GLY A 30 -19.71 -1.40 5.56
CA GLY A 30 -18.82 -1.20 6.71
C GLY A 30 -19.27 -0.01 7.56
N LYS A 31 -19.53 -0.28 8.85
CA LYS A 31 -19.86 0.77 9.82
C LYS A 31 -18.61 1.59 10.14
N THR A 32 -18.79 2.88 10.44
CA THR A 32 -17.73 3.68 11.05
C THR A 32 -17.45 3.10 12.43
N LEU A 33 -16.20 2.71 12.67
CA LEU A 33 -15.76 2.13 13.94
C LEU A 33 -15.07 3.18 14.80
N PHE A 34 -14.28 4.04 14.16
CA PHE A 34 -13.49 5.05 14.85
C PHE A 34 -13.56 6.39 14.12
N VAL A 35 -13.33 7.46 14.88
CA VAL A 35 -13.23 8.84 14.38
C VAL A 35 -11.91 9.42 14.90
N ILE A 36 -11.21 10.12 14.03
CA ILE A 36 -9.97 10.84 14.31
C ILE A 36 -10.38 12.28 14.66
N HIS A 37 -10.00 12.75 15.84
CA HIS A 37 -10.22 14.12 16.28
C HIS A 37 -8.89 14.74 16.68
N GLY A 38 -8.33 15.56 15.80
CA GLY A 38 -6.97 16.08 15.97
C GLY A 38 -5.95 14.94 15.99
N ASN A 39 -5.31 14.74 17.14
CA ASN A 39 -4.35 13.66 17.37
C ASN A 39 -4.96 12.43 18.07
N GLU A 40 -6.26 12.43 18.38
CA GLU A 40 -6.91 11.35 19.11
C GLU A 40 -7.73 10.45 18.17
N VAL A 41 -7.69 9.13 18.37
CA VAL A 41 -8.58 8.18 17.72
C VAL A 41 -9.60 7.70 18.74
N LYS A 42 -10.87 7.97 18.47
CA LYS A 42 -12.01 7.68 19.36
C LYS A 42 -12.96 6.68 18.72
N GLU A 43 -13.74 5.99 19.54
CA GLU A 43 -14.85 5.17 19.03
C GLU A 43 -15.92 6.05 18.38
N ALA A 44 -16.47 5.58 17.25
CA ALA A 44 -17.53 6.25 16.51
C ALA A 44 -18.91 6.05 17.16
N ARG A 45 -19.07 6.53 18.40
CA ARG A 45 -20.32 6.51 19.16
C ARG A 45 -20.45 7.75 20.06
N PRO A 46 -21.66 8.13 20.49
CA PRO A 46 -21.83 9.18 21.49
C PRO A 46 -21.00 8.87 22.73
N PHE A 47 -20.21 9.84 23.20
CA PHE A 47 -19.27 9.69 24.31
C PHE A 47 -18.24 8.56 24.12
N GLY A 48 -17.87 8.28 22.86
CA GLY A 48 -16.85 7.29 22.52
C GLY A 48 -15.53 7.56 23.23
N LYS A 49 -14.92 6.51 23.75
CA LYS A 49 -13.65 6.63 24.48
C LYS A 49 -12.51 6.88 23.49
N THR A 50 -11.53 7.68 23.89
CA THR A 50 -10.25 7.71 23.18
C THR A 50 -9.58 6.35 23.33
N LEU A 51 -9.18 5.76 22.21
CA LEU A 51 -8.50 4.47 22.15
C LEU A 51 -7.01 4.63 21.90
N TYR A 52 -6.64 5.63 21.09
CA TYR A 52 -5.25 5.87 20.71
C TYR A 52 -4.96 7.36 20.60
N VAL A 53 -3.72 7.73 20.85
CA VAL A 53 -3.19 9.08 20.61
C VAL A 53 -2.04 8.97 19.61
N ILE A 54 -2.12 9.76 18.56
CA ILE A 54 -1.11 9.85 17.49
C ILE A 54 -0.18 11.01 17.83
N ASP A 55 1.04 10.69 18.21
CA ASP A 55 2.08 11.66 18.54
C ASP A 55 3.20 11.57 17.50
N GLY A 56 3.09 12.42 16.47
CA GLY A 56 3.97 12.42 15.30
C GLY A 56 3.97 11.08 14.57
N LYS A 57 5.06 10.33 14.72
CA LYS A 57 5.24 8.98 14.12
C LYS A 57 4.89 7.84 15.08
N THR A 58 4.33 8.13 16.25
CA THR A 58 4.04 7.10 17.26
C THR A 58 2.55 7.06 17.56
N ILE A 59 2.03 5.85 17.79
CA ILE A 59 0.66 5.63 18.24
C ILE A 59 0.75 5.08 19.66
N LYS A 60 0.16 5.80 20.60
CA LYS A 60 0.25 5.55 22.04
C LYS A 60 -1.12 5.27 22.65
N GLU A 61 -1.10 4.68 23.83
CA GLU A 61 -2.29 4.63 24.69
C GLU A 61 -2.74 6.04 25.11
N PRO A 62 -4.05 6.25 25.35
CA PRO A 62 -4.64 7.55 25.66
C PRO A 62 -4.45 7.97 27.13
N LYS A 63 -3.26 7.70 27.69
CA LYS A 63 -2.89 8.05 29.07
C LYS A 63 -1.74 9.06 29.04
N ALA A 64 -1.61 9.86 30.11
CA ALA A 64 -0.56 10.88 30.22
C ALA A 64 0.87 10.34 30.01
N PHE A 65 1.12 9.08 30.40
CA PHE A 65 2.36 8.34 30.14
C PHE A 65 2.08 7.06 29.33
N GLY A 66 1.15 7.15 28.38
CA GLY A 66 0.71 6.02 27.58
C GLY A 66 1.87 5.33 26.87
N LYS A 67 1.90 3.99 26.94
CA LYS A 67 2.92 3.20 26.25
C LYS A 67 2.77 3.38 24.74
N THR A 68 3.89 3.47 24.03
CA THR A 68 3.90 3.39 22.57
C THR A 68 3.47 2.00 22.15
N LEU A 69 2.36 1.91 21.42
CA LEU A 69 1.81 0.66 20.90
C LEU A 69 2.30 0.38 19.49
N TYR A 70 2.47 1.42 18.67
CA TYR A 70 2.94 1.29 17.30
C TYR A 70 3.79 2.48 16.85
N ILE A 71 4.62 2.25 15.84
CA ILE A 71 5.42 3.25 15.16
C ILE A 71 5.01 3.29 13.68
N VAL A 72 4.73 4.49 13.19
CA VAL A 72 4.43 4.78 11.79
C VAL A 72 5.73 5.15 11.09
N ASP A 73 6.15 4.29 10.17
CA ASP A 73 7.35 4.44 9.36
C ASP A 73 6.96 4.49 7.88
N GLY A 74 6.80 5.71 7.37
CA GLY A 74 6.27 5.97 6.03
C GLY A 74 4.86 5.42 5.88
N ASN A 75 4.71 4.39 5.04
CA ASN A 75 3.43 3.70 4.80
C ASN A 75 3.25 2.43 5.63
N ARG A 76 4.10 2.17 6.63
CA ARG A 76 4.05 0.96 7.45
C ARG A 76 3.77 1.29 8.90
N ILE A 77 2.87 0.54 9.53
CA ILE A 77 2.64 0.57 10.97
C ILE A 77 3.33 -0.65 11.56
N LYS A 78 4.25 -0.43 12.48
CA LYS A 78 5.11 -1.44 13.09
C LYS A 78 4.93 -1.49 14.59
N GLU A 79 5.25 -2.63 15.19
CA GLU A 79 5.44 -2.72 16.65
C GLU A 79 6.61 -1.83 17.10
N PRO A 80 6.62 -1.33 18.34
CA PRO A 80 7.75 -0.59 18.89
C PRO A 80 8.99 -1.49 19.01
N GLY A 81 10.16 -0.91 18.78
CA GLY A 81 11.46 -1.59 18.91
C GLY A 81 12.25 -1.64 17.59
N MET A 82 13.55 -1.91 17.70
CA MET A 82 14.51 -1.84 16.59
C MET A 82 14.19 -2.83 15.45
N PHE A 83 13.55 -3.95 15.78
CA PHE A 83 13.13 -4.99 14.83
C PHE A 83 11.61 -5.17 14.79
N GLY A 84 10.86 -4.11 15.11
CA GLY A 84 9.40 -4.14 15.15
C GLY A 84 8.80 -4.69 13.86
N LYS A 85 7.94 -5.70 13.98
CA LYS A 85 7.28 -6.32 12.82
C LYS A 85 6.26 -5.36 12.26
N THR A 86 6.11 -5.36 10.93
CA THR A 86 5.03 -4.59 10.28
C THR A 86 3.70 -5.28 10.54
N VAL A 87 2.79 -4.58 11.20
CA VAL A 87 1.45 -5.09 11.55
C VAL A 87 0.43 -4.63 10.53
N TYR A 88 0.61 -3.43 9.95
CA TYR A 88 -0.27 -2.92 8.90
C TYR A 88 0.47 -2.09 7.85
N ILE A 89 -0.13 -2.01 6.66
CA ILE A 89 0.29 -1.13 5.56
C ILE A 89 -0.80 -0.07 5.35
N LEU A 90 -0.38 1.20 5.29
CA LEU A 90 -1.20 2.36 4.97
C LEU A 90 -1.08 2.67 3.48
N GLU A 91 -2.16 2.48 2.73
CA GLU A 91 -2.21 2.79 1.30
C GLU A 91 -3.05 4.06 1.11
N ILE A 92 -2.38 5.20 0.90
CA ILE A 92 -3.04 6.49 0.70
C ILE A 92 -3.52 6.58 -0.76
N GLU A 93 -4.82 6.78 -0.95
CA GLU A 93 -5.39 7.02 -2.28
C GLU A 93 -5.10 8.48 -2.66
N LYS A 94 -4.16 8.67 -3.60
CA LYS A 94 -3.97 9.97 -4.23
C LYS A 94 -5.15 10.22 -5.16
N ASN A 95 -5.96 11.24 -4.84
CA ASN A 95 -6.95 11.77 -5.79
C ASN A 95 -6.17 12.35 -6.99
N ARG A 96 -6.08 11.61 -8.09
CA ARG A 96 -5.72 12.21 -9.37
C ARG A 96 -6.87 13.14 -9.76
N LYS A 97 -6.59 14.42 -10.01
CA LYS A 97 -7.60 15.32 -10.55
C LYS A 97 -7.94 14.84 -11.96
N GLU A 98 -9.22 14.82 -12.30
CA GLU A 98 -9.82 14.42 -13.57
C GLU A 98 -9.25 15.18 -14.81
N SER A 99 -8.43 16.21 -14.62
CA SER A 99 -7.88 17.07 -15.68
C SER A 99 -6.84 16.42 -16.58
N ASP A 100 -6.33 15.23 -16.24
CA ASP A 100 -5.25 14.57 -16.99
C ASP A 100 -5.77 13.53 -18.01
N LEU A 101 -7.08 13.50 -18.28
CA LEU A 101 -7.70 12.53 -19.20
C LEU A 101 -7.89 13.04 -20.64
N ASN A 102 -7.27 14.15 -21.03
CA ASN A 102 -7.32 14.61 -22.41
C ASN A 102 -5.91 14.96 -22.94
N GLU A 103 -5.25 13.98 -23.55
CA GLU A 103 -4.80 14.10 -24.95
C GLU A 103 -4.30 12.76 -25.53
N PRO A 104 -4.39 12.56 -26.86
CA PRO A 104 -4.53 11.26 -27.49
C PRO A 104 -3.21 10.57 -27.81
N ASN A 105 -3.30 9.24 -27.94
CA ASN A 105 -2.37 8.33 -28.61
C ASN A 105 -1.21 8.99 -29.37
N LYS A 106 0.01 8.87 -28.84
CA LYS A 106 1.21 8.81 -29.67
C LYS A 106 1.93 7.49 -29.43
N SER A 107 1.79 6.62 -30.42
CA SER A 107 2.53 5.38 -30.57
C SER A 107 4.04 5.65 -30.51
N VAL A 108 4.71 5.10 -29.51
CA VAL A 108 6.17 4.94 -29.53
C VAL A 108 6.46 3.45 -29.50
N LYS A 109 6.74 2.91 -30.69
CA LYS A 109 7.48 1.66 -30.83
C LYS A 109 8.90 1.91 -30.34
N SER A 110 9.28 1.37 -29.18
CA SER A 110 10.69 1.17 -28.85
C SER A 110 11.02 -0.31 -28.95
N LYS A 111 11.82 -0.62 -29.97
CA LYS A 111 12.37 -1.91 -30.32
C LYS A 111 13.83 -1.93 -29.85
N THR A 112 14.13 -2.63 -28.77
CA THR A 112 15.47 -3.14 -28.41
C THR A 112 15.20 -4.24 -27.37
N GLY A 113 15.65 -5.48 -27.50
CA GLY A 113 16.93 -5.93 -28.02
C GLY A 113 17.50 -6.86 -26.94
N THR A 114 17.58 -8.14 -27.28
CA THR A 114 18.07 -9.30 -26.54
C THR A 114 19.23 -9.11 -25.56
N GLY A 115 19.12 -9.75 -24.38
CA GLY A 115 20.24 -10.11 -23.50
C GLY A 115 19.77 -10.28 -22.07
N LYS A 116 19.60 -11.53 -21.59
CA LYS A 116 19.41 -11.83 -20.16
C LYS A 116 20.75 -11.60 -19.45
N PRO A 117 20.91 -10.61 -18.54
CA PRO A 117 22.04 -10.61 -17.64
C PRO A 117 21.68 -11.50 -16.46
N THR A 118 22.51 -12.50 -16.16
CA THR A 118 22.41 -13.26 -14.90
C THR A 118 22.92 -12.38 -13.76
N LEU A 119 22.07 -11.44 -13.32
CA LEU A 119 22.31 -10.64 -12.11
C LEU A 119 21.85 -11.45 -10.90
N SER A 120 22.63 -11.41 -9.82
CA SER A 120 22.19 -11.97 -8.54
C SER A 120 20.98 -11.19 -8.00
N LYS A 121 20.15 -11.81 -7.14
CA LYS A 121 18.95 -11.17 -6.57
C LYS A 121 19.25 -9.82 -5.90
N SER A 122 20.45 -9.63 -5.36
CA SER A 122 20.87 -8.35 -4.76
C SER A 122 21.18 -7.28 -5.79
N GLU A 123 21.72 -7.65 -6.94
CA GLU A 123 22.03 -6.71 -8.03
C GLU A 123 20.79 -6.35 -8.84
N GLU A 124 19.85 -7.28 -9.03
CA GLU A 124 18.52 -7.00 -9.61
C GLU A 124 17.76 -5.98 -8.76
N LYS A 125 17.80 -6.14 -7.43
CA LYS A 125 17.18 -5.21 -6.49
C LYS A 125 17.83 -3.83 -6.54
N ALA A 126 19.16 -3.77 -6.54
CA ALA A 126 19.88 -2.49 -6.62
C ALA A 126 19.63 -1.77 -7.96
N ALA A 127 19.55 -2.50 -9.07
CA ALA A 127 19.21 -1.95 -10.37
C ALA A 127 17.76 -1.41 -10.40
N TYR A 128 16.82 -2.14 -9.78
CA TYR A 128 15.43 -1.71 -9.65
C TYR A 128 15.29 -0.45 -8.78
N ASP A 129 15.96 -0.40 -7.62
CA ASP A 129 15.94 0.77 -6.74
C ASP A 129 16.55 2.01 -7.42
N LYS A 130 17.64 1.82 -8.18
CA LYS A 130 18.28 2.88 -8.97
C LYS A 130 17.39 3.35 -10.14
N TRP A 131 16.71 2.44 -10.82
CA TRP A 131 15.73 2.77 -11.85
C TRP A 131 14.56 3.55 -11.25
N LEU A 132 13.98 3.07 -10.14
CA LEU A 132 12.86 3.70 -9.44
C LEU A 132 13.15 5.17 -9.05
N ALA A 133 14.39 5.44 -8.62
CA ALA A 133 14.86 6.77 -8.26
C ALA A 133 15.05 7.72 -9.45
N ASN A 134 15.30 7.18 -10.65
CA ASN A 134 15.55 7.97 -11.88
C ASN A 134 14.37 7.95 -12.86
N SER A 135 13.32 7.17 -12.60
CA SER A 135 12.14 7.07 -13.45
C SER A 135 11.07 8.10 -13.12
N THR A 136 10.33 8.49 -14.16
CA THR A 136 9.10 9.26 -14.06
C THR A 136 7.94 8.41 -13.52
N GLU A 137 6.85 9.05 -13.06
CA GLU A 137 5.69 8.33 -12.54
C GLU A 137 5.01 7.49 -13.63
N GLU A 138 5.06 7.98 -14.86
CA GLU A 138 4.54 7.38 -16.08
C GLU A 138 5.31 6.12 -16.45
N GLU A 139 6.64 6.18 -16.42
CA GLU A 139 7.51 5.01 -16.63
C GLU A 139 7.31 3.95 -15.55
N ARG A 140 7.19 4.37 -14.28
CA ARG A 140 6.85 3.47 -13.17
C ARG A 140 5.52 2.76 -13.38
N LYS A 141 4.52 3.48 -13.88
CA LYS A 141 3.19 2.93 -14.13
C LYS A 141 3.19 1.95 -15.30
N VAL A 142 3.89 2.26 -16.40
CA VAL A 142 4.04 1.36 -17.55
C VAL A 142 4.73 0.06 -17.13
N GLU A 143 5.79 0.14 -16.32
CA GLU A 143 6.49 -1.07 -15.85
C GLU A 143 5.65 -1.88 -14.86
N ALA A 144 4.85 -1.22 -14.01
CA ALA A 144 3.91 -1.91 -13.13
C ALA A 144 2.83 -2.66 -13.94
N ASP A 145 2.26 -2.03 -14.97
CA ASP A 145 1.27 -2.66 -15.84
C ASP A 145 1.87 -3.84 -16.62
N ARG A 146 3.13 -3.73 -17.06
CA ARG A 146 3.88 -4.81 -17.70
C ARG A 146 4.10 -6.00 -16.76
N LEU A 147 4.57 -5.77 -15.54
CA LEU A 147 4.78 -6.81 -14.53
C LEU A 147 3.48 -7.53 -14.18
N ILE A 148 2.37 -6.78 -14.06
CA ILE A 148 1.04 -7.35 -13.82
C ILE A 148 0.62 -8.26 -14.98
N ALA A 149 0.86 -7.86 -16.24
CA ALA A 149 0.56 -8.68 -17.40
C ALA A 149 1.39 -9.98 -17.43
N GLU A 150 2.68 -9.90 -17.08
CA GLU A 150 3.58 -11.05 -17.03
C GLU A 150 3.19 -12.05 -15.94
N ILE A 151 2.79 -11.57 -14.76
CA ILE A 151 2.26 -12.41 -13.68
C ILE A 151 0.96 -13.11 -14.11
N LYS A 152 0.04 -12.38 -14.74
CA LYS A 152 -1.21 -12.96 -15.27
C LYS A 152 -0.95 -14.05 -16.31
N GLN A 153 0.02 -13.83 -17.18
CA GLN A 153 0.42 -14.81 -18.19
C GLN A 153 1.02 -16.06 -17.53
N GLY A 154 1.95 -15.89 -16.58
CA GLY A 154 2.55 -17.00 -15.84
C GLY A 154 1.53 -17.83 -15.06
N LEU A 155 0.53 -17.17 -14.46
CA LEU A 155 -0.60 -17.85 -13.80
C LEU A 155 -1.44 -18.64 -14.80
N SER A 156 -1.79 -18.06 -15.95
CA SER A 156 -2.54 -18.74 -17.00
C SER A 156 -1.82 -20.00 -17.50
N ASP A 157 -0.51 -19.91 -17.70
CA ASP A 157 0.30 -21.03 -18.20
C ASP A 157 0.47 -22.12 -17.13
N TYR A 158 0.58 -21.74 -15.86
CA TYR A 158 0.54 -22.67 -14.74
C TYR A 158 -0.80 -23.40 -14.66
N GLU A 159 -1.93 -22.69 -14.74
CA GLU A 159 -3.27 -23.28 -14.71
C GLU A 159 -3.48 -24.27 -15.87
N LYS A 160 -3.04 -23.92 -17.08
CA LYS A 160 -3.06 -24.83 -18.25
C LYS A 160 -2.22 -26.08 -18.01
N LYS A 161 -1.03 -25.93 -17.42
CA LYS A 161 -0.14 -27.06 -17.08
C LYS A 161 -0.76 -27.98 -16.02
N MET A 162 -1.50 -27.42 -15.06
CA MET A 162 -2.19 -28.20 -14.03
C MET A 162 -3.43 -28.92 -14.56
N LYS A 163 -4.16 -28.33 -15.52
CA LYS A 163 -5.30 -28.98 -16.18
C LYS A 163 -4.91 -30.16 -17.08
N LYS A 164 -3.73 -30.15 -17.69
CA LYS A 164 -3.20 -31.28 -18.49
C LYS A 164 -2.68 -32.47 -17.67
N ARG A 165 -2.66 -32.36 -16.33
CA ARG A 165 -2.18 -33.41 -15.41
C ARG A 165 -3.32 -34.17 -14.71
N LYS A 166 -4.58 -33.91 -15.10
CA LYS A 166 -5.77 -34.68 -14.77
C LYS A 166 -6.21 -35.45 -16.01
#